data_AF-A0A0D3K0D5-F1
#
_entry.id   AF-A0A0D3K0D5-F1
#
_cell.length_a   1.000
_cell.length_b   1.000
_cell.length_c   1.000
_cell.angle_alpha   90.00
_cell.angle_beta   90.00
_cell.angle_gamma   90.00
#
_symmetry.space_group_name_H-M   'P 1'
#
loop_
_entity.id
_entity.type
_entity.pdbx_description
1 polymer ?
#
loop_
_entity_poly.entity_id
_entity_poly.type
_entity_poly.pdbx_seq_one_letter_code
_entity_poly.pdbx_strand_id
1 'polypeptide(L)'
;MILLTAAALVPHGFVFARAAPARALRRCGGKLPRAAARLSGGAAAPAAAATTRVVDDIVSAALDRRSYRWVELDSGLRALLISDANSDKAAAALEVKTGHFDDPADVAGLAHFTEHMMFLGTESFPDERSFKDFIGRHGGSSNAFTGMESTGYHFGVNANALPEALGRFASFFAEPLLREDSARREMQAVHSEFQRNLQSDQRRIFQLLKSTCDPAHPFSKFSTGSLETLGGAAAAARGAPHELVRSFFETHYEPRRMTLCVLGQQPLDELEAR
;
A
#
# COMPACT_ATOMS: atom_id res chain seq x y z
N MET A 1 21.44 10.59 12.57
CA MET A 1 21.07 10.01 11.26
C MET A 1 21.38 8.52 11.31
N ILE A 2 20.48 7.73 11.90
CA ILE A 2 20.62 6.27 12.02
C ILE A 2 19.24 5.72 11.65
N LEU A 3 19.08 5.26 10.41
CA LEU A 3 17.96 4.45 9.99
C LEU A 3 18.23 3.03 10.51
N LEU A 4 17.49 2.61 11.54
CA LEU A 4 17.47 1.22 11.98
C LEU A 4 16.56 0.43 11.03
N THR A 5 17.20 -0.40 10.21
CA THR A 5 16.60 -1.54 9.52
C THR A 5 16.48 -2.67 10.55
N ALA A 6 15.26 -3.10 10.88
CA ALA A 6 15.03 -4.28 11.71
C ALA A 6 14.16 -5.27 10.94
N ALA A 7 14.83 -6.24 10.32
CA ALA A 7 14.23 -7.47 9.83
C ALA A 7 13.90 -8.39 11.02
N ALA A 8 12.76 -9.08 10.98
CA ALA A 8 12.43 -10.13 11.95
C ALA A 8 11.91 -11.38 11.23
N LEU A 9 12.68 -12.46 11.37
CA LEU A 9 12.30 -13.86 11.11
C LEU A 9 11.29 -14.34 12.16
N VAL A 10 10.30 -15.16 11.75
CA VAL A 10 9.64 -16.16 12.63
C VAL A 10 9.28 -17.42 11.82
N PRO A 11 9.47 -18.66 12.35
CA PRO A 11 9.27 -19.91 11.62
C PRO A 11 7.93 -20.64 11.89
N HIS A 12 7.49 -21.37 10.85
CA HIS A 12 6.68 -22.61 10.76
C HIS A 12 5.38 -22.85 11.57
N GLY A 13 4.35 -23.33 10.86
CA GLY A 13 3.24 -24.13 11.42
C GLY A 13 2.10 -24.41 10.42
N PHE A 14 1.98 -25.66 9.97
CA PHE A 14 0.96 -26.20 9.04
C PHE A 14 -0.50 -26.11 9.58
N VAL A 15 -1.49 -26.07 8.68
CA VAL A 15 -2.53 -27.11 8.44
C VAL A 15 -3.58 -26.60 7.44
N PHE A 16 -3.86 -27.41 6.42
CA PHE A 16 -4.87 -27.22 5.36
C PHE A 16 -6.29 -27.55 5.84
N ALA A 17 -7.28 -26.76 5.41
CA ALA A 17 -8.67 -27.20 5.29
C ALA A 17 -9.30 -26.64 4.01
N ARG A 18 -9.71 -27.56 3.12
CA ARG A 18 -10.44 -27.30 1.87
C ARG A 18 -11.91 -27.00 2.17
N ALA A 19 -12.50 -26.04 1.46
CA ALA A 19 -13.95 -25.90 1.30
C ALA A 19 -14.32 -25.87 -0.19
N ALA A 20 -15.34 -26.65 -0.56
CA ALA A 20 -15.86 -26.87 -1.91
C ALA A 20 -17.00 -25.86 -2.25
N PRO A 21 -17.41 -25.73 -3.52
CA PRO A 21 -18.07 -24.52 -4.03
C PRO A 21 -19.59 -24.52 -3.84
N ALA A 22 -20.16 -23.33 -3.60
CA ALA A 22 -21.60 -23.10 -3.62
C ALA A 22 -22.10 -22.87 -5.06
N ARG A 23 -23.23 -23.52 -5.35
CA ARG A 23 -23.82 -23.79 -6.66
C ARG A 23 -24.70 -22.61 -7.11
N ALA A 24 -24.63 -22.31 -8.41
CA ALA A 24 -25.41 -21.29 -9.10
C ALA A 24 -26.93 -21.51 -9.00
N LEU A 25 -27.68 -20.42 -8.80
CA LEU A 25 -29.13 -20.36 -8.99
C LEU A 25 -29.49 -19.43 -10.15
N ARG A 26 -30.48 -19.91 -10.91
CA ARG A 26 -30.90 -19.47 -12.24
C ARG A 26 -31.66 -18.14 -12.22
N ARG A 27 -31.51 -17.43 -13.34
CA ARG A 27 -32.29 -16.26 -13.76
C ARG A 27 -33.79 -16.57 -13.87
N CYS A 28 -34.61 -15.66 -13.35
CA CYS A 28 -35.99 -15.44 -13.81
C CYS A 28 -36.15 -13.96 -14.18
N GLY A 29 -36.59 -13.72 -15.41
CA GLY A 29 -36.81 -12.38 -15.96
C GLY A 29 -38.15 -11.79 -15.52
N GLY A 30 -38.13 -10.49 -15.25
CA GLY A 30 -39.30 -9.65 -15.08
C GLY A 30 -38.94 -8.21 -15.44
N LYS A 31 -39.63 -7.65 -16.44
CA LYS A 31 -39.45 -6.27 -16.90
C LYS A 31 -39.96 -5.30 -15.84
N LEU A 32 -39.15 -4.33 -15.44
CA LEU A 32 -39.55 -3.19 -14.60
C LEU A 32 -39.53 -1.88 -15.42
N PRO A 33 -40.50 -0.97 -15.22
CA PRO A 33 -40.58 0.28 -15.96
C PRO A 33 -39.58 1.32 -15.43
N ARG A 34 -39.02 2.11 -16.34
CA ARG A 34 -38.13 3.25 -16.05
C ARG A 34 -38.94 4.40 -15.44
N ALA A 35 -38.69 4.70 -14.16
CA ALA A 35 -39.00 5.99 -13.55
C ALA A 35 -37.69 6.65 -13.10
N ALA A 36 -37.39 7.81 -13.68
CA ALA A 36 -36.21 8.59 -13.34
C ALA A 36 -36.46 9.36 -12.03
N ALA A 37 -35.99 8.81 -10.91
CA ALA A 37 -35.90 9.54 -9.65
C ALA A 37 -34.49 10.16 -9.55
N ARG A 38 -34.43 11.50 -9.57
CA ARG A 38 -33.23 12.25 -9.19
C ARG A 38 -33.02 12.07 -7.69
N LEU A 39 -32.09 11.20 -7.30
CA LEU A 39 -31.58 11.14 -5.93
C LEU A 39 -30.43 12.14 -5.82
N SER A 40 -30.71 13.29 -5.21
CA SER A 40 -29.69 14.16 -4.62
C SER A 40 -29.12 13.45 -3.39
N GLY A 41 -28.18 12.53 -3.59
CA GLY A 41 -27.40 11.93 -2.52
C GLY A 41 -26.21 12.83 -2.20
N GLY A 42 -26.33 13.64 -1.15
CA GLY A 42 -25.14 14.15 -0.48
C GLY A 42 -24.40 12.94 0.09
N ALA A 43 -23.15 12.72 -0.32
CA ALA A 43 -22.31 11.69 0.27
C ALA A 43 -22.16 12.01 1.76
N ALA A 44 -22.73 11.17 2.62
CA ALA A 44 -22.45 11.23 4.04
C ALA A 44 -20.95 10.99 4.22
N ALA A 45 -20.27 11.87 4.94
CA ALA A 45 -18.88 11.64 5.34
C ALA A 45 -18.81 10.27 6.04
N PRO A 46 -17.79 9.45 5.76
CA PRO A 46 -17.64 8.17 6.44
C PRO A 46 -17.64 8.41 7.95
N ALA A 47 -18.40 7.60 8.69
CA ALA A 47 -18.35 7.62 10.15
C ALA A 47 -16.90 7.40 10.58
N ALA A 48 -16.43 8.19 11.55
CA ALA A 48 -15.09 8.02 12.10
C ALA A 48 -14.90 6.56 12.54
N ALA A 49 -13.84 5.92 12.04
CA ALA A 49 -13.53 4.54 12.38
C ALA A 49 -13.38 4.43 13.91
N ALA A 50 -14.12 3.52 14.53
CA ALA A 50 -14.09 3.39 15.97
C ALA A 50 -12.83 2.65 16.43
N THR A 51 -12.09 3.19 17.40
CA THR A 51 -10.99 2.47 18.03
C THR A 51 -11.55 1.30 18.85
N THR A 52 -11.11 0.08 18.55
CA THR A 52 -11.53 -1.15 19.23
C THR A 52 -10.57 -1.55 20.34
N ARG A 53 -9.29 -1.18 20.23
CA ARG A 53 -8.26 -1.49 21.21
C ARG A 53 -7.24 -0.37 21.29
N VAL A 54 -6.84 -0.04 22.51
CA VAL A 54 -5.79 0.93 22.83
C VAL A 54 -4.77 0.27 23.77
N VAL A 55 -3.49 0.52 23.53
CA VAL A 55 -2.39 0.09 24.39
C VAL A 55 -1.41 1.26 24.53
N ASP A 56 -1.34 1.85 25.73
CA ASP A 56 -0.44 2.96 26.06
C ASP A 56 0.91 2.50 26.66
N ASP A 57 0.95 1.33 27.30
CA ASP A 57 2.13 0.81 28.00
C ASP A 57 3.16 0.17 27.03
N ILE A 58 3.61 0.95 26.04
CA ILE A 58 4.63 0.53 25.07
C ILE A 58 6.01 0.68 25.70
N VAL A 59 6.73 -0.45 25.79
CA VAL A 59 8.10 -0.47 26.31
C VAL A 59 9.02 0.31 25.37
N SER A 60 9.65 1.35 25.90
CA SER A 60 10.64 2.18 25.21
C SER A 60 11.95 2.24 26.00
N ALA A 61 13.00 2.80 25.39
CA ALA A 61 14.28 2.95 26.08
C ALA A 61 14.20 4.00 27.20
N ALA A 62 14.95 3.83 28.28
CA ALA A 62 14.90 4.71 29.45
C ALA A 62 15.21 6.20 29.17
N LEU A 63 15.92 6.50 28.07
CA LEU A 63 16.25 7.87 27.65
C LEU A 63 15.28 8.42 26.59
N ASP A 64 14.35 7.60 26.11
CA ASP A 64 13.35 8.02 25.15
C ASP A 64 12.33 8.94 25.82
N ARG A 65 12.11 10.12 25.23
CA ARG A 65 11.19 11.14 25.75
C ARG A 65 9.88 11.21 24.97
N ARG A 66 9.74 10.38 23.94
CA ARG A 66 8.53 10.31 23.11
C ARG A 66 7.46 9.52 23.85
N SER A 67 6.21 9.86 23.57
CA SER A 67 5.05 9.09 24.04
C SER A 67 4.55 8.19 22.92
N TYR A 68 4.04 7.02 23.29
CA TYR A 68 3.63 5.99 22.34
C TYR A 68 2.23 5.51 22.68
N ARG A 69 1.42 5.26 21.64
CA ARG A 69 0.15 4.56 21.75
C ARG A 69 -0.01 3.63 20.58
N TRP A 70 -0.36 2.39 20.84
CA TRP A 70 -0.78 1.46 19.80
C TRP A 70 -2.30 1.36 19.80
N VAL A 71 -2.91 1.43 18.61
CA VAL A 71 -4.37 1.34 18.44
C VAL A 71 -4.73 0.32 17.36
N GLU A 72 -5.91 -0.28 17.50
CA GLU A 72 -6.57 -1.09 16.47
C GLU A 72 -7.96 -0.52 16.19
N LEU A 73 -8.22 -0.18 14.92
CA LEU A 73 -9.50 0.34 14.47
C LEU A 73 -10.48 -0.82 14.19
N ASP A 74 -11.78 -0.52 14.14
CA ASP A 74 -12.84 -1.47 13.77
C ASP A 74 -12.67 -2.09 12.38
N SER A 75 -12.06 -1.35 11.45
CA SER A 75 -11.62 -1.85 10.15
C SER A 75 -10.56 -2.96 10.25
N GLY A 76 -9.87 -3.05 11.39
CA GLY A 76 -8.71 -3.91 11.65
C GLY A 76 -7.37 -3.30 11.25
N LEU A 77 -7.35 -2.02 10.81
CA LEU A 77 -6.10 -1.27 10.68
C LEU A 77 -5.46 -1.12 12.05
N ARG A 78 -4.16 -1.41 12.13
CA ARG A 78 -3.36 -1.23 13.34
C ARG A 78 -2.46 -0.02 13.15
N ALA A 79 -2.33 0.82 14.18
CA ALA A 79 -1.48 1.99 14.12
C ALA A 79 -0.60 2.14 15.37
N LEU A 80 0.64 2.57 15.17
CA LEU A 80 1.52 3.08 16.21
C LEU A 80 1.59 4.60 16.12
N LEU A 81 1.13 5.28 17.15
CA LEU A 81 1.16 6.73 17.31
C LEU A 81 2.37 7.10 18.16
N ILE A 82 3.15 8.06 17.68
CA ILE A 82 4.37 8.55 18.33
C ILE A 82 4.24 10.07 18.48
N SER A 83 4.15 10.53 19.72
CA SER A 83 4.15 11.96 20.04
C SER A 83 5.55 12.40 20.45
N ASP A 84 6.09 13.36 19.71
CA ASP A 84 7.35 14.05 20.00
C ASP A 84 7.14 15.57 19.94
N ALA A 85 6.81 16.16 21.09
CA ALA A 85 6.53 17.59 21.21
C ALA A 85 7.70 18.50 20.78
N ASN A 86 8.93 17.98 20.70
CA ASN A 86 10.11 18.76 20.32
C ASN A 86 10.51 18.57 18.84
N SER A 87 9.80 17.74 18.07
CA SER A 87 10.20 17.39 16.71
C SER A 87 9.72 18.42 15.68
N ASP A 88 10.59 19.15 15.01
CA ASP A 88 10.22 20.08 13.92
C ASP A 88 9.68 19.38 12.65
N LYS A 89 9.78 18.05 12.60
CA LYS A 89 9.29 17.20 11.51
C LYS A 89 8.19 16.27 12.00
N ALA A 90 7.34 15.88 11.07
CA ALA A 90 6.40 14.80 11.24
C ALA A 90 6.58 13.78 10.12
N ALA A 91 6.16 12.56 10.35
CA ALA A 91 6.28 11.49 9.38
C ALA A 91 5.14 10.48 9.55
N ALA A 92 4.81 9.80 8.47
CA ALA A 92 4.02 8.59 8.55
C ALA A 92 4.57 7.52 7.63
N ALA A 93 4.37 6.27 8.01
CA ALA A 93 4.69 5.10 7.22
C ALA A 93 3.56 4.10 7.32
N LEU A 94 3.16 3.51 6.20
CA LEU A 94 2.18 2.42 6.17
C LEU A 94 2.79 1.24 5.43
N GLU A 95 2.73 0.08 6.06
CA GLU A 95 3.17 -1.18 5.47
C GLU A 95 1.95 -2.07 5.21
N VAL A 96 1.81 -2.52 3.97
CA VAL A 96 0.81 -3.50 3.55
C VAL A 96 1.50 -4.86 3.53
N LYS A 97 0.92 -5.86 4.19
CA LYS A 97 1.41 -7.24 4.23
C LYS A 97 1.11 -7.96 2.91
N THR A 98 1.68 -7.46 1.82
CA THR A 98 1.67 -8.04 0.48
C THR A 98 2.95 -7.63 -0.23
N GLY A 99 3.54 -8.52 -1.03
CA GLY A 99 4.74 -8.20 -1.80
C GLY A 99 4.81 -9.01 -3.09
N HIS A 100 5.99 -9.11 -3.71
CA HIS A 100 6.10 -9.85 -4.98
C HIS A 100 5.86 -11.37 -4.83
N PHE A 101 5.84 -11.91 -3.61
CA PHE A 101 5.41 -13.30 -3.41
C PHE A 101 3.94 -13.51 -3.81
N ASP A 102 3.14 -12.46 -3.73
CA ASP A 102 1.72 -12.45 -4.11
C ASP A 102 1.49 -12.18 -5.61
N ASP A 103 2.55 -11.88 -6.39
CA ASP A 103 2.40 -11.65 -7.84
C ASP A 103 1.81 -12.89 -8.52
N PRO A 104 0.84 -12.73 -9.45
CA PRO A 104 0.44 -13.83 -10.32
C PRO A 104 1.65 -14.41 -11.06
N ALA A 105 1.72 -15.74 -11.21
CA ALA A 105 2.89 -16.42 -11.78
C ALA A 105 3.25 -15.95 -13.20
N ASP A 106 2.27 -15.42 -13.93
CA ASP A 106 2.31 -14.94 -15.30
C ASP A 106 2.26 -13.40 -15.41
N VAL A 107 2.26 -12.68 -14.28
CA VAL A 107 2.33 -11.21 -14.21
C VAL A 107 3.34 -10.80 -13.13
N ALA A 108 4.60 -11.14 -13.36
CA ALA A 108 5.70 -10.84 -12.45
C ALA A 108 5.93 -9.31 -12.33
N GLY A 109 6.11 -8.82 -11.11
CA GLY A 109 6.29 -7.40 -10.80
C GLY A 109 4.99 -6.63 -10.56
N LEU A 110 3.84 -7.29 -10.42
CA LEU A 110 2.55 -6.61 -10.25
C LEU A 110 2.43 -5.87 -8.92
N ALA A 111 2.98 -6.40 -7.83
CA ALA A 111 3.03 -5.72 -6.53
C ALA A 111 3.85 -4.43 -6.62
N HIS A 112 5.01 -4.50 -7.29
CA HIS A 112 5.87 -3.33 -7.51
C HIS A 112 5.21 -2.31 -8.44
N PHE A 113 4.55 -2.77 -9.50
CA PHE A 113 3.81 -1.88 -10.38
C PHE A 113 2.62 -1.23 -9.66
N THR A 114 1.93 -1.98 -8.78
CA THR A 114 0.86 -1.43 -7.93
C THR A 114 1.42 -0.34 -7.03
N GLU A 115 2.58 -0.54 -6.41
CA GLU A 115 3.27 0.47 -5.60
C GLU A 115 3.40 1.81 -6.33
N HIS A 116 3.93 1.79 -7.55
CA HIS A 116 4.07 3.00 -8.37
C HIS A 116 2.71 3.67 -8.64
N MET A 117 1.69 2.87 -8.97
CA MET A 117 0.36 3.37 -9.32
C MET A 117 -0.35 4.08 -8.17
N MET A 118 -0.04 3.72 -6.92
CA MET A 118 -0.64 4.36 -5.73
C MET A 118 -0.31 5.85 -5.61
N PHE A 119 0.77 6.32 -6.24
CA PHE A 119 1.16 7.72 -6.21
C PHE A 119 0.44 8.58 -7.26
N LEU A 120 -0.29 7.98 -8.20
CA LEU A 120 -0.79 8.65 -9.42
C LEU A 120 -2.23 9.17 -9.30
N GLY A 121 -2.53 9.74 -8.13
CA GLY A 121 -3.77 10.43 -7.84
C GLY A 121 -4.89 9.54 -7.29
N THR A 122 -5.75 10.17 -6.50
CA THR A 122 -6.87 9.56 -5.77
C THR A 122 -8.16 10.35 -6.03
N GLU A 123 -9.33 9.84 -5.65
CA GLU A 123 -10.60 10.55 -5.91
C GLU A 123 -10.61 11.95 -5.28
N SER A 124 -10.17 12.09 -4.02
CA SER A 124 -10.05 13.39 -3.35
C SER A 124 -8.89 14.26 -3.86
N PHE A 125 -7.83 13.64 -4.40
CA PHE A 125 -6.65 14.34 -4.91
C PHE A 125 -6.27 13.84 -6.31
N PRO A 126 -7.03 14.22 -7.35
CA PRO A 126 -6.95 13.58 -8.66
C PRO A 126 -5.69 13.92 -9.46
N ASP A 127 -5.00 15.00 -9.13
CA ASP A 127 -3.73 15.37 -9.77
C ASP A 127 -2.61 14.39 -9.38
N GLU A 128 -1.93 13.79 -10.36
CA GLU A 128 -0.85 12.80 -10.15
C GLU A 128 0.32 13.38 -9.35
N ARG A 129 0.50 14.71 -9.37
CA ARG A 129 1.59 15.39 -8.65
C ARG A 129 1.17 15.87 -7.27
N SER A 130 -0.11 15.76 -6.92
CA SER A 130 -0.70 16.43 -5.74
C SER A 130 0.04 16.08 -4.45
N PHE A 131 0.31 14.79 -4.21
CA PHE A 131 1.04 14.35 -3.03
C PHE A 131 2.52 14.78 -3.09
N LYS A 132 3.22 14.47 -4.19
CA LYS A 132 4.66 14.76 -4.32
C LYS A 132 4.97 16.25 -4.21
N ASP A 133 4.19 17.10 -4.86
CA ASP A 133 4.34 18.55 -4.81
C ASP A 133 4.03 19.10 -3.43
N PHE A 134 2.98 18.59 -2.76
CA PHE A 134 2.65 18.99 -1.40
C PHE A 134 3.80 18.67 -0.43
N ILE A 135 4.29 17.44 -0.44
CA ILE A 135 5.40 16.99 0.41
C ILE A 135 6.65 17.85 0.14
N GLY A 136 7.01 18.07 -1.13
CA GLY A 136 8.17 18.88 -1.51
C GLY A 136 8.08 20.34 -1.06
N ARG A 137 6.90 20.97 -1.15
CA ARG A 137 6.68 22.35 -0.69
C ARG A 137 6.72 22.50 0.83
N HIS A 138 6.47 21.43 1.58
CA HIS A 138 6.44 21.43 3.04
C HIS A 138 7.71 20.80 3.65
N GLY A 139 8.85 20.98 2.97
CA GLY A 139 10.17 20.58 3.46
C GLY A 139 10.31 19.06 3.66
N GLY A 140 9.55 18.29 2.88
CA GLY A 140 9.42 16.86 3.02
C GLY A 140 10.02 16.05 1.89
N SER A 141 9.96 14.73 2.06
CA SER A 141 10.21 13.75 1.00
C SER A 141 9.35 12.52 1.22
N SER A 142 9.08 11.77 0.17
CA SER A 142 8.33 10.52 0.22
C SER A 142 9.02 9.46 -0.61
N ASN A 143 8.80 8.20 -0.24
CA ASN A 143 9.27 7.06 -1.01
C ASN A 143 8.42 5.82 -0.68
N ALA A 144 8.62 4.76 -1.44
CA ALA A 144 8.05 3.46 -1.17
C ALA A 144 9.04 2.35 -1.56
N PHE A 145 8.71 1.12 -1.18
CA PHE A 145 9.42 -0.07 -1.62
C PHE A 145 8.49 -1.26 -1.63
N THR A 146 8.76 -2.20 -2.54
CA THR A 146 8.11 -3.51 -2.60
C THR A 146 9.12 -4.60 -2.26
N GLY A 147 8.86 -5.29 -1.16
CA GLY A 147 9.65 -6.41 -0.66
C GLY A 147 9.12 -7.77 -1.12
N MET A 148 9.50 -8.81 -0.37
CA MET A 148 9.03 -10.18 -0.59
C MET A 148 7.56 -10.34 -0.18
N GLU A 149 7.24 -9.95 1.05
CA GLU A 149 5.94 -10.16 1.69
C GLU A 149 5.26 -8.85 2.13
N SER A 150 5.90 -7.70 1.86
CA SER A 150 5.38 -6.39 2.24
C SER A 150 5.72 -5.29 1.25
N THR A 151 4.84 -4.30 1.19
CA THR A 151 5.01 -3.06 0.44
C THR A 151 4.86 -1.90 1.43
N GLY A 152 5.91 -1.10 1.55
CA GLY A 152 5.97 0.01 2.49
C GLY A 152 5.93 1.36 1.79
N TYR A 153 5.10 2.27 2.28
CA TYR A 153 5.01 3.65 1.82
C TYR A 153 5.32 4.58 2.98
N HIS A 154 6.06 5.65 2.75
CA HIS A 154 6.37 6.60 3.82
C HIS A 154 6.62 8.01 3.30
N PHE A 155 6.42 8.97 4.19
CA PHE A 155 6.80 10.36 3.96
C PHE A 155 7.28 11.03 5.25
N GLY A 156 8.03 12.11 5.09
CA GLY A 156 8.29 13.08 6.15
C GLY A 156 7.97 14.50 5.64
N VAL A 157 7.52 15.38 6.53
CA VAL A 157 7.16 16.79 6.28
C VAL A 157 7.49 17.65 7.49
N ASN A 158 7.41 18.97 7.36
CA ASN A 158 7.33 19.87 8.52
C ASN A 158 6.11 19.53 9.39
N ALA A 159 6.25 19.62 10.72
CA ALA A 159 5.23 19.16 11.66
C ALA A 159 3.84 19.78 11.45
N ASN A 160 3.78 21.05 11.07
CA ASN A 160 2.53 21.77 10.80
C ASN A 160 1.76 21.25 9.57
N ALA A 161 2.44 20.57 8.65
CA ALA A 161 1.85 20.03 7.42
C ALA A 161 1.36 18.59 7.55
N LEU A 162 1.55 17.94 8.73
CA LEU A 162 1.15 16.56 8.95
C LEU A 162 -0.32 16.28 8.63
N PRO A 163 -1.31 17.09 9.07
CA PRO A 163 -2.71 16.76 8.84
C PRO A 163 -3.07 16.60 7.36
N GLU A 164 -2.62 17.54 6.53
CA GLU A 164 -2.90 17.50 5.10
C GLU A 164 -2.06 16.45 4.37
N ALA A 165 -0.79 16.26 4.76
CA ALA A 165 0.05 15.18 4.22
C ALA A 165 -0.56 13.80 4.51
N LEU A 166 -1.03 13.58 5.74
CA LEU A 166 -1.63 12.33 6.17
C LEU A 166 -2.96 12.07 5.47
N GLY A 167 -3.81 13.10 5.29
CA GLY A 167 -5.06 12.95 4.53
C GLY A 167 -4.82 12.55 3.07
N ARG A 168 -3.84 13.16 2.41
CA ARG A 168 -3.43 12.78 1.05
C ARG A 168 -2.87 11.36 1.01
N PHE A 169 -2.03 11.01 1.97
CA PHE A 169 -1.44 9.68 2.07
C PHE A 169 -2.49 8.59 2.34
N ALA A 170 -3.44 8.84 3.24
CA ALA A 170 -4.53 7.92 3.54
C ALA A 170 -5.41 7.64 2.31
N SER A 171 -5.64 8.65 1.47
CA SER A 171 -6.44 8.50 0.25
C SER A 171 -5.85 7.47 -0.73
N PHE A 172 -4.54 7.20 -0.67
CA PHE A 172 -3.91 6.17 -1.50
C PHE A 172 -4.57 4.81 -1.26
N PHE A 173 -4.82 4.49 0.01
CA PHE A 173 -5.30 3.17 0.45
C PHE A 173 -6.83 3.08 0.48
N ALA A 174 -7.54 4.19 0.30
CA ALA A 174 -8.99 4.25 0.32
C ALA A 174 -9.60 4.33 -1.09
N GLU A 175 -9.02 5.16 -1.97
CA GLU A 175 -9.65 5.56 -3.23
C GLU A 175 -8.64 5.90 -4.34
N PRO A 176 -7.70 4.99 -4.70
CA PRO A 176 -6.75 5.24 -5.78
C PRO A 176 -7.45 5.20 -7.15
N LEU A 177 -7.09 6.14 -8.03
CA LEU A 177 -7.77 6.25 -9.33
C LEU A 177 -7.35 5.16 -10.32
N LEU A 178 -6.09 4.73 -10.27
CA LEU A 178 -5.54 3.64 -11.08
C LEU A 178 -5.92 3.77 -12.57
N ARG A 179 -5.62 4.94 -13.17
CA ARG A 179 -6.04 5.27 -14.54
C ARG A 179 -5.26 4.46 -15.59
N GLU A 180 -5.92 4.16 -16.71
CA GLU A 180 -5.30 3.46 -17.83
C GLU A 180 -4.09 4.21 -18.40
N ASP A 181 -4.26 5.51 -18.62
CA ASP A 181 -3.25 6.38 -19.24
C ASP A 181 -1.97 6.39 -18.40
N SER A 182 -2.14 6.49 -17.08
CA SER A 182 -1.08 6.51 -16.07
C SER A 182 -0.38 5.15 -16.03
N ALA A 183 -1.14 4.05 -16.01
CA ALA A 183 -0.59 2.70 -16.02
C ALA A 183 0.32 2.45 -17.23
N ARG A 184 -0.07 2.91 -18.42
CA ARG A 184 0.74 2.77 -19.63
C ARG A 184 2.08 3.49 -19.54
N ARG A 185 2.09 4.71 -19.00
CA ARG A 185 3.33 5.48 -18.80
C ARG A 185 4.20 4.88 -17.70
N GLU A 186 3.58 4.50 -16.59
CA GLU A 186 4.29 4.03 -15.42
C GLU A 186 4.95 2.66 -15.64
N MET A 187 4.37 1.82 -16.49
CA MET A 187 5.00 0.57 -16.92
C MET A 187 6.35 0.81 -17.64
N GLN A 188 6.49 1.94 -18.37
CA GLN A 188 7.76 2.34 -18.99
C GLN A 188 8.78 2.79 -17.92
N ALA A 189 8.31 3.43 -16.85
CA ALA A 189 9.15 3.81 -15.71
C ALA A 189 9.69 2.56 -14.99
N VAL A 190 8.82 1.60 -14.67
CA VAL A 190 9.21 0.29 -14.09
C VAL A 190 10.20 -0.44 -14.99
N HIS A 191 9.95 -0.47 -16.30
CA HIS A 191 10.90 -1.09 -17.24
C HIS A 191 12.26 -0.37 -17.27
N SER A 192 12.25 0.95 -17.21
CA SER A 192 13.49 1.74 -17.14
C SER A 192 14.27 1.46 -15.85
N GLU A 193 13.58 1.22 -14.74
CA GLU A 193 14.21 0.75 -13.50
C GLU A 193 14.81 -0.64 -13.67
N PHE A 194 14.07 -1.59 -14.27
CA PHE A 194 14.61 -2.90 -14.58
C PHE A 194 15.88 -2.83 -15.43
N GLN A 195 15.89 -2.02 -16.51
CA GLN A 195 17.07 -1.83 -17.36
C GLN A 195 18.25 -1.26 -16.57
N ARG A 196 18.00 -0.31 -15.66
CA ARG A 196 19.03 0.24 -14.77
C ARG A 196 19.57 -0.82 -13.82
N ASN A 197 18.69 -1.66 -13.26
CA ASN A 197 19.04 -2.73 -12.32
C ASN A 197 19.92 -3.82 -12.97
N LEU A 198 19.89 -3.99 -14.30
CA LEU A 198 20.78 -4.92 -15.01
C LEU A 198 22.28 -4.61 -14.83
N GLN A 199 22.62 -3.35 -14.54
CA GLN A 199 24.00 -2.90 -14.29
C GLN A 199 24.40 -3.00 -12.81
N SER A 200 23.50 -3.41 -11.91
CA SER A 200 23.78 -3.55 -10.48
C SER A 200 24.13 -5.00 -10.15
N ASP A 201 25.37 -5.25 -9.74
CA ASP A 201 25.81 -6.58 -9.31
C ASP A 201 24.98 -7.12 -8.13
N GLN A 202 24.58 -6.25 -7.19
CA GLN A 202 23.69 -6.64 -6.09
C GLN A 202 22.35 -7.18 -6.61
N ARG A 203 21.73 -6.51 -7.60
CA ARG A 203 20.47 -6.96 -8.21
C ARG A 203 20.67 -8.25 -9.02
N ARG A 204 21.77 -8.36 -9.76
CA ARG A 204 22.12 -9.57 -10.53
C ARG A 204 22.32 -10.78 -9.63
N ILE A 205 23.10 -10.63 -8.56
CA ILE A 205 23.33 -11.68 -7.56
C ILE A 205 22.02 -12.08 -6.89
N PHE A 206 21.17 -11.11 -6.52
CA PHE A 206 19.88 -11.41 -5.92
C PHE A 206 18.97 -12.20 -6.88
N GLN A 207 18.87 -11.80 -8.15
CA GLN A 207 18.06 -12.54 -9.13
C GLN A 207 18.64 -13.92 -9.43
N LEU A 208 19.96 -14.08 -9.45
CA LEU A 208 20.63 -15.37 -9.60
C LEU A 208 20.32 -16.30 -8.42
N LEU A 209 20.36 -15.78 -7.19
CA LEU A 209 19.99 -16.54 -5.99
C LEU A 209 18.53 -17.02 -6.08
N LYS A 210 17.62 -16.15 -6.53
CA LYS A 210 16.21 -16.51 -6.73
C LYS A 210 16.05 -17.62 -7.77
N SER A 211 16.84 -17.59 -8.86
CA SER A 211 16.77 -18.59 -9.92
C SER A 211 17.39 -19.94 -9.56
N THR A 212 18.16 -20.04 -8.47
CA THR A 212 18.70 -21.32 -7.98
C THR A 212 17.81 -21.97 -6.91
N CYS A 213 16.77 -21.28 -6.45
CA CYS A 213 15.77 -21.84 -5.57
C CYS A 213 14.74 -22.70 -6.31
N ASP A 214 13.93 -23.45 -5.56
CA ASP A 214 12.81 -24.22 -6.10
C ASP A 214 11.88 -23.31 -6.95
N PRO A 215 11.68 -23.62 -8.24
CA PRO A 215 10.77 -22.85 -9.10
C PRO A 215 9.33 -22.78 -8.59
N ALA A 216 8.89 -23.75 -7.76
CA ALA A 216 7.57 -23.73 -7.15
C ALA A 216 7.47 -22.74 -5.98
N HIS A 217 8.60 -22.34 -5.38
CA HIS A 217 8.62 -21.42 -4.25
C HIS A 217 8.48 -19.95 -4.73
N PRO A 218 7.63 -19.10 -4.10
CA PRO A 218 7.42 -17.70 -4.52
C PRO A 218 8.70 -16.86 -4.60
N PHE A 219 9.72 -17.20 -3.82
CA PHE A 219 11.04 -16.57 -3.87
C PHE A 219 11.70 -16.63 -5.25
N SER A 220 11.37 -17.60 -6.11
CA SER A 220 11.95 -17.69 -7.45
C SER A 220 11.41 -16.62 -8.43
N LYS A 221 10.25 -16.01 -8.12
CA LYS A 221 9.56 -15.06 -9.02
C LYS A 221 10.40 -13.84 -9.31
N PHE A 222 10.37 -13.32 -10.53
CA PHE A 222 10.95 -12.01 -10.84
C PHE A 222 10.15 -10.89 -10.16
N SER A 223 10.81 -9.97 -9.46
CA SER A 223 10.13 -9.01 -8.57
C SER A 223 10.01 -7.59 -9.10
N THR A 224 10.87 -7.18 -10.05
CA THR A 224 10.89 -5.79 -10.51
C THR A 224 9.78 -5.50 -11.52
N GLY A 225 9.43 -6.46 -12.36
CA GLY A 225 8.57 -6.21 -13.51
C GLY A 225 9.32 -5.57 -14.68
N SER A 226 8.70 -5.65 -15.86
CA SER A 226 9.24 -5.19 -17.14
C SER A 226 8.10 -5.06 -18.15
N LEU A 227 8.32 -4.42 -19.30
CA LEU A 227 7.32 -4.41 -20.37
C LEU A 227 6.89 -5.81 -20.82
N GLU A 228 7.81 -6.78 -20.78
CA GLU A 228 7.50 -8.17 -21.14
C GLU A 228 6.55 -8.82 -20.12
N THR A 229 6.78 -8.59 -18.83
CA THR A 229 6.02 -9.26 -17.76
C THR A 229 4.72 -8.55 -17.40
N LEU A 230 4.66 -7.23 -17.58
CA LEU A 230 3.49 -6.40 -17.25
C LEU A 230 2.64 -6.05 -18.49
N GLY A 231 3.22 -6.07 -19.68
CA GLY A 231 2.56 -5.70 -20.94
C GLY A 231 2.65 -6.75 -22.04
N GLY A 232 3.32 -7.89 -21.79
CA GLY A 232 3.42 -8.99 -22.74
C GLY A 232 2.13 -9.80 -22.85
N ALA A 233 2.16 -10.81 -23.73
CA ALA A 233 0.98 -11.61 -24.08
C ALA A 233 0.31 -12.29 -22.87
N ALA A 234 1.10 -12.76 -21.89
CA ALA A 234 0.59 -13.43 -20.70
C ALA A 234 -0.21 -12.48 -19.80
N ALA A 235 0.31 -11.28 -19.52
CA ALA A 235 -0.40 -10.25 -18.77
C ALA A 235 -1.64 -9.74 -19.54
N ALA A 236 -1.50 -9.49 -20.84
CA ALA A 236 -2.60 -9.05 -21.70
C ALA A 236 -3.76 -10.07 -21.76
N ALA A 237 -3.48 -11.37 -21.63
CA ALA A 237 -4.51 -12.40 -21.55
C ALA A 237 -5.34 -12.34 -20.25
N ARG A 238 -4.83 -11.69 -19.19
CA ARG A 238 -5.55 -11.49 -17.93
C ARG A 238 -6.37 -10.20 -17.88
N GLY A 239 -5.90 -9.14 -18.52
CA GLY A 239 -6.57 -7.85 -18.51
C GLY A 239 -5.64 -6.71 -18.87
N ALA A 240 -6.21 -5.51 -18.99
CA ALA A 240 -5.41 -4.30 -19.16
C ALA A 240 -4.59 -4.01 -17.90
N PRO A 241 -3.40 -3.38 -18.02
CA PRO A 241 -2.51 -3.16 -16.88
C PRO A 241 -3.17 -2.50 -15.66
N HIS A 242 -4.04 -1.52 -15.89
CA HIS A 242 -4.76 -0.83 -14.81
C HIS A 242 -5.81 -1.72 -14.12
N GLU A 243 -6.42 -2.66 -14.84
CA GLU A 243 -7.36 -3.65 -14.28
C GLU A 243 -6.61 -4.67 -13.43
N LEU A 244 -5.42 -5.09 -13.85
CA LEU A 244 -4.55 -5.99 -13.07
C LEU A 244 -4.14 -5.34 -11.75
N VAL A 245 -3.73 -4.07 -11.78
CA VAL A 245 -3.39 -3.30 -10.58
C VAL A 245 -4.62 -3.13 -9.69
N ARG A 246 -5.79 -2.81 -10.26
CA ARG A 246 -7.05 -2.69 -9.49
C ARG A 246 -7.41 -4.01 -8.80
N SER A 247 -7.33 -5.13 -9.52
CA SER A 247 -7.59 -6.45 -8.95
C SER A 247 -6.61 -6.80 -7.83
N PHE A 248 -5.32 -6.47 -8.00
CA PHE A 248 -4.31 -6.66 -6.95
C PHE A 248 -4.60 -5.79 -5.73
N PHE A 249 -4.91 -4.51 -5.93
CA PHE A 249 -5.29 -3.58 -4.87
C PHE A 249 -6.51 -4.11 -4.09
N GLU A 250 -7.61 -4.43 -4.76
CA GLU A 250 -8.84 -4.94 -4.14
C GLU A 250 -8.64 -6.25 -3.36
N THR A 251 -7.69 -7.08 -3.78
CA THR A 251 -7.41 -8.37 -3.12
C THR A 251 -6.45 -8.23 -1.93
N HIS A 252 -5.50 -7.31 -1.99
CA HIS A 252 -4.37 -7.28 -1.06
C HIS A 252 -4.35 -6.06 -0.12
N TYR A 253 -4.96 -4.94 -0.53
CA TYR A 253 -4.93 -3.68 0.21
C TYR A 253 -6.16 -3.57 1.14
N GLU A 254 -6.28 -4.56 2.02
CA GLU A 254 -7.29 -4.58 3.08
C GLU A 254 -6.73 -3.98 4.39
N PRO A 255 -7.50 -3.19 5.17
CA PRO A 255 -7.03 -2.58 6.42
C PRO A 255 -6.40 -3.57 7.42
N ARG A 256 -6.94 -4.79 7.51
CA ARG A 256 -6.42 -5.87 8.39
C ARG A 256 -5.00 -6.34 8.03
N ARG A 257 -4.58 -6.12 6.78
CA ARG A 257 -3.23 -6.44 6.29
C ARG A 257 -2.29 -5.25 6.41
N MET A 258 -2.76 -4.10 6.92
CA MET A 258 -1.99 -2.87 7.02
C MET A 258 -1.55 -2.59 8.46
N THR A 259 -0.40 -1.94 8.57
CA THR A 259 0.08 -1.33 9.82
C THR A 259 0.57 0.07 9.52
N LEU A 260 0.03 1.06 10.22
CA LEU A 260 0.40 2.47 10.12
C LEU A 260 1.33 2.85 11.29
N CYS A 261 2.26 3.76 11.05
CA CYS A 261 3.02 4.46 12.08
C CYS A 261 2.94 5.95 11.80
N VAL A 262 2.57 6.75 12.79
CA VAL A 262 2.48 8.21 12.68
C VAL A 262 3.32 8.84 13.76
N LEU A 263 4.22 9.75 13.36
CA LEU A 263 5.01 10.58 14.25
C LEU A 263 4.65 12.04 14.04
N GLY A 264 4.31 12.74 15.13
CA GLY A 264 3.97 14.16 15.10
C GLY A 264 4.26 14.87 16.43
N GLN A 265 4.17 16.20 16.40
CA GLN A 265 4.26 17.04 17.60
C GLN A 265 3.00 16.96 18.48
N GLN A 266 1.89 16.54 17.87
CA GLN A 266 0.58 16.50 18.48
C GLN A 266 0.54 15.51 19.65
N PRO A 267 -0.26 15.76 20.71
CA PRO A 267 -0.56 14.78 21.74
C PRO A 267 -1.18 13.50 21.15
N LEU A 268 -1.00 12.37 21.84
CA LEU A 268 -1.50 11.06 21.38
C LEU A 268 -3.00 11.06 21.08
N ASP A 269 -3.82 11.72 21.91
CA ASP A 269 -5.26 11.83 21.69
C ASP A 269 -5.61 12.60 20.40
N GLU A 270 -4.82 13.60 20.04
CA GLU A 270 -5.00 14.34 18.78
C GLU A 270 -4.53 13.52 17.57
N LEU A 271 -3.47 12.72 17.72
CA LEU A 271 -3.03 11.80 16.66
C LEU A 271 -4.04 10.67 16.44
N GLU A 272 -4.73 10.20 17.49
CA GLU A 272 -5.74 9.14 17.39
C GLU A 272 -7.03 9.63 16.74
N ALA A 273 -7.43 10.88 16.97
CA ALA A 273 -8.67 11.43 16.44
C ALA A 273 -8.64 11.77 14.93
N ARG A 274 -7.50 11.58 14.26
CA ARG A 274 -7.24 11.98 12.86
C ARG A 274 -7.16 10.77 11.94
#